data_AF-A0A4R3I079-F1
#
_entry.id   AF-A0A4R3I079-F1
#
_cell.length_a   1.000
_cell.length_b   1.000
_cell.length_c   1.000
_cell.angle_alpha   90.00
_cell.angle_beta   90.00
_cell.angle_gamma   90.00
#
_symmetry.space_group_name_H-M   'P 1'
#
loop_
_entity.id
_entity.type
_entity.pdbx_description
1 polymer ?
#
loop_
_entity_poly.entity_id
_entity_poly.type
_entity_poly.pdbx_seq_one_letter_code
_entity_poly.pdbx_strand_id
1 'polypeptide(L)'
;MYYQEQDETPVYRVASVAYERRRVDPPITINGKEVSRYPSPVVTEYVDMRTGEVIPAKTLRNNPEVWPVVYLSENALRRQAVLNTLREEVRHFALFVLSFRNHRRGVTPGMDKLVVWYARLNEQRPANVRRNVKTLEKTGILAGSSLLGPLFQFSGRHTKAREHLGEDGAASAKYLVMSLKKQAKGFQHSPLSQPVQKVSRSQMSVSPQHRKTLMSGNSRYFHHVQSFLKKTRGCLMPQVMQA
;
A
#
# COMPACT_ATOMS: atom_id res chain seq x y z
N MET A 1 -5.83 1.78 12.69
CA MET A 1 -5.72 1.13 14.01
C MET A 1 -4.28 1.19 14.41
N TYR A 2 -3.96 1.94 15.46
CA TYR A 2 -2.64 1.96 16.07
C TYR A 2 -2.81 1.34 17.45
N TYR A 3 -2.20 0.19 17.69
CA TYR A 3 -2.13 -0.44 18.99
C TYR A 3 -0.92 0.16 19.73
N GLN A 4 -1.13 0.63 20.96
CA GLN A 4 -0.02 0.76 21.90
C GLN A 4 0.36 -0.68 22.32
N GLU A 5 1.65 -1.00 22.39
CA GLU A 5 2.17 -2.28 22.91
C GLU A 5 2.05 -2.39 24.44
N GLN A 6 1.02 -1.79 25.03
CA GLN A 6 0.56 -2.14 26.37
C GLN A 6 -0.75 -2.88 26.15
N ASP A 7 -0.86 -4.11 26.65
CA ASP A 7 -2.03 -5.00 26.59
C ASP A 7 -3.28 -4.42 27.28
N GLU A 8 -3.38 -3.10 27.41
CA GLU A 8 -4.58 -2.42 27.86
C GLU A 8 -5.57 -2.39 26.70
N THR A 9 -6.59 -3.23 26.80
CA THR A 9 -7.75 -3.16 25.92
C THR A 9 -8.29 -1.74 25.97
N PRO A 10 -8.42 -1.05 24.81
CA PRO A 10 -8.89 0.32 24.79
C PRO A 10 -10.29 0.37 25.43
N VAL A 11 -10.48 1.31 26.36
CA VAL A 11 -11.75 1.47 27.10
C VAL A 11 -12.91 1.76 26.13
N TYR A 12 -12.64 2.49 25.04
CA TYR A 12 -13.64 2.82 24.03
C TYR A 12 -13.26 2.22 22.66
N ARG A 13 -14.26 1.68 21.96
CA ARG A 13 -14.15 1.31 20.54
C ARG A 13 -15.12 2.13 19.68
N VAL A 14 -14.76 2.35 18.42
CA VAL A 14 -15.62 3.04 17.47
C VAL A 14 -16.83 2.15 17.15
N ALA A 15 -18.04 2.65 17.40
CA ALA A 15 -19.30 1.95 17.12
C ALA A 15 -19.80 2.28 15.71
N SER A 16 -19.87 3.59 15.40
CA SER A 16 -20.41 4.10 14.15
C SER A 16 -19.58 5.25 13.60
N VAL A 17 -19.52 5.32 12.26
CA VAL A 17 -18.79 6.34 11.51
C VAL A 17 -19.72 6.90 10.43
N ALA A 18 -19.89 8.21 10.42
CA ALA A 18 -20.54 8.95 9.34
C ALA A 18 -19.49 9.59 8.43
N TYR A 19 -19.92 10.08 7.27
CA TYR A 19 -19.06 10.85 6.36
C TYR A 19 -19.62 12.25 6.16
N GLU A 20 -18.81 13.25 6.48
CA GLU A 20 -19.16 14.66 6.28
C GLU A 20 -18.33 15.27 5.15
N ARG A 21 -18.93 16.16 4.36
CA ARG A 21 -18.21 16.95 3.35
C ARG A 21 -17.52 18.12 4.05
N ARG A 22 -16.19 18.06 4.19
CA ARG A 22 -15.40 19.15 4.76
C ARG A 22 -14.79 20.01 3.68
N ARG A 23 -14.71 21.31 3.94
CA ARG A 23 -14.01 22.27 3.07
C ARG A 23 -12.50 22.16 3.28
N VAL A 24 -11.75 22.31 2.21
CA VAL A 24 -10.29 22.48 2.24
C VAL A 24 -9.97 23.93 1.96
N ASP A 25 -9.14 24.54 2.80
CA ASP A 25 -8.69 25.91 2.61
C ASP A 25 -7.16 26.00 2.85
N PRO A 26 -6.36 26.40 1.85
CA PRO A 26 -6.75 26.69 0.45
C PRO A 26 -7.15 25.42 -0.33
N PRO A 27 -7.90 25.54 -1.43
CA PRO A 27 -8.21 24.41 -2.31
C PRO A 27 -6.96 23.71 -2.83
N ILE A 28 -7.06 22.38 -2.99
CA ILE A 28 -5.92 21.54 -3.36
C ILE A 28 -6.09 21.02 -4.79
N THR A 29 -5.04 21.10 -5.62
CA THR A 29 -5.08 20.50 -6.96
C THR A 29 -4.56 19.05 -6.95
N ILE A 30 -5.38 18.10 -7.41
CA ILE A 30 -5.04 16.69 -7.54
C ILE A 30 -5.29 16.26 -8.99
N ASN A 31 -4.23 15.84 -9.70
CA ASN A 31 -4.29 15.44 -11.11
C ASN A 31 -4.99 16.48 -12.00
N GLY A 32 -4.67 17.77 -11.79
CA GLY A 32 -5.27 18.88 -12.53
C GLY A 32 -6.70 19.26 -12.12
N LYS A 33 -7.29 18.57 -11.14
CA LYS A 33 -8.63 18.89 -10.62
C LYS A 33 -8.52 19.59 -9.27
N GLU A 34 -9.22 20.70 -9.12
CA GLU A 34 -9.31 21.41 -7.85
C GLU A 34 -10.26 20.68 -6.89
N VAL A 35 -9.79 20.45 -5.67
CA VAL A 35 -10.52 19.80 -4.58
C VAL A 35 -10.68 20.82 -3.47
N SER A 36 -11.87 21.43 -3.42
CA SER A 36 -12.27 22.37 -2.37
C SER A 36 -13.06 21.68 -1.24
N ARG A 37 -13.52 20.44 -1.45
CA ARG A 37 -14.24 19.64 -0.45
C ARG A 37 -13.89 18.16 -0.54
N TYR A 38 -13.84 17.46 0.59
CA TYR A 38 -13.61 16.02 0.66
C TYR A 38 -14.54 15.32 1.66
N PRO A 39 -14.88 14.03 1.43
CA PRO A 39 -15.55 13.22 2.43
C PRO A 39 -14.58 12.90 3.56
N SER A 40 -14.92 13.32 4.77
CA SER A 40 -14.16 13.03 5.98
C SER A 40 -14.94 12.06 6.84
N PRO A 41 -14.35 10.92 7.28
CA PRO A 41 -14.98 10.09 8.26
C PRO A 41 -15.06 10.86 9.59
N VAL A 42 -16.23 10.83 10.20
CA VAL A 42 -16.52 11.42 11.51
C VAL A 42 -17.10 10.31 12.37
N VAL A 43 -16.42 10.00 13.48
CA VAL A 43 -16.95 9.04 14.45
C VAL A 43 -18.15 9.69 15.12
N THR A 44 -19.30 9.03 15.06
CA THR A 44 -20.55 9.51 15.64
C THR A 44 -20.79 8.92 17.02
N GLU A 45 -20.39 7.67 17.24
CA GLU A 45 -20.60 6.94 18.48
C GLU A 45 -19.43 6.01 18.80
N TYR A 46 -19.23 5.79 20.09
CA TYR A 46 -18.30 4.84 20.66
C TYR A 46 -19.05 3.81 21.51
N VAL A 47 -18.48 2.62 21.67
CA VAL A 47 -18.91 1.63 22.67
C VAL A 47 -17.89 1.63 23.80
N ASP A 48 -18.33 1.81 25.04
CA ASP A 48 -17.52 1.52 26.22
C ASP A 48 -17.40 0.00 26.35
N MET A 49 -16.18 -0.52 26.30
CA MET A 49 -15.89 -1.94 26.33
C MET A 49 -16.05 -2.56 27.73
N ARG A 50 -16.14 -1.75 28.79
CA ARG A 50 -16.37 -2.20 30.16
C ARG A 50 -17.86 -2.37 30.46
N THR A 51 -18.68 -1.42 30.01
CA THR A 51 -20.12 -1.40 30.29
C THR A 51 -20.98 -1.92 29.14
N GLY A 52 -20.46 -1.88 27.90
CA GLY A 52 -21.21 -2.16 26.68
C GLY A 52 -22.09 -0.99 26.21
N GLU A 53 -22.06 0.16 26.89
CA GLU A 53 -22.90 1.31 26.56
C GLU A 53 -22.43 2.03 25.30
N VAL A 54 -23.39 2.50 24.49
CA VAL A 54 -23.11 3.32 23.31
C VAL A 54 -23.12 4.79 23.71
N ILE A 55 -21.98 5.46 23.55
CA ILE A 55 -21.75 6.84 23.97
C ILE A 55 -21.58 7.72 22.72
N PRO A 56 -22.34 8.82 22.58
CA PRO A 56 -22.14 9.78 21.50
C PRO A 56 -20.74 10.39 21.52
N ALA A 57 -20.11 10.51 20.35
CA ALA A 57 -18.76 11.05 20.21
C ALA A 57 -18.60 12.49 20.76
N LYS A 58 -19.69 13.27 20.74
CA LYS A 58 -19.70 14.63 21.30
C LYS A 58 -19.39 14.65 22.80
N THR A 59 -19.82 13.62 23.54
CA THR A 59 -19.61 13.49 24.99
C THR A 59 -18.14 13.22 25.33
N LEU A 60 -17.43 12.52 24.45
CA LEU A 60 -16.04 12.08 24.67
C LEU A 60 -15.00 13.01 24.03
N ARG A 61 -15.40 14.19 23.51
CA ARG A 61 -14.53 15.09 22.74
C ARG A 61 -13.25 15.52 23.46
N ASN A 62 -13.29 15.61 24.79
CA ASN A 62 -12.17 16.03 25.63
C ASN A 62 -11.56 14.86 26.43
N ASN A 63 -11.99 13.62 26.20
CA ASN A 63 -11.45 12.46 26.90
C ASN A 63 -10.06 12.13 26.33
N PRO A 64 -8.98 12.12 27.13
CA PRO A 64 -7.62 11.83 26.67
C PRO A 64 -7.45 10.41 26.12
N GLU A 65 -8.29 9.46 26.54
CA GLU A 65 -8.28 8.08 26.03
C GLU A 65 -8.89 7.98 24.64
N VAL A 66 -9.77 8.92 24.28
CA VAL A 66 -10.39 9.01 22.96
C VAL A 66 -9.55 9.92 22.10
N TRP A 67 -8.74 9.31 21.23
CA TRP A 67 -7.89 10.08 20.32
C TRP A 67 -8.71 11.06 19.48
N PRO A 68 -8.23 12.31 19.32
CA PRO A 68 -8.87 13.27 18.46
C PRO A 68 -9.00 12.69 17.06
N VAL A 69 -10.11 12.97 16.39
CA VAL A 69 -10.31 12.63 14.97
C VAL A 69 -9.26 13.40 14.17
N VAL A 70 -8.08 12.81 14.01
CA VAL A 70 -7.04 13.36 13.16
C VAL A 70 -7.60 13.35 11.75
N TYR A 71 -7.58 14.50 11.07
CA TYR A 71 -7.98 14.65 9.66
C TYR A 71 -6.98 13.96 8.73
N LEU A 72 -6.83 12.65 8.91
CA LEU A 72 -5.95 11.78 8.13
C LEU A 72 -6.28 11.93 6.63
N SER A 73 -7.55 12.13 6.31
CA SER A 73 -8.05 12.41 4.97
C SER A 73 -7.51 13.71 4.38
N GLU A 74 -7.47 14.82 5.14
CA GLU A 74 -6.97 16.09 4.59
C GLU A 74 -5.47 16.07 4.36
N ASN A 75 -4.72 15.59 5.35
CA ASN A 75 -3.28 15.48 5.22
C ASN A 75 -2.90 14.49 4.11
N ALA A 76 -3.67 13.42 3.91
CA ALA A 76 -3.50 12.53 2.77
C ALA A 76 -3.72 13.26 1.43
N LEU A 77 -4.75 14.10 1.32
CA LEU A 77 -5.01 14.90 0.12
C LEU A 77 -3.90 15.93 -0.14
N ARG A 78 -3.45 16.64 0.90
CA ARG A 78 -2.32 17.58 0.81
C ARG A 78 -1.04 16.88 0.36
N ARG A 79 -0.72 15.71 0.92
CA ARG A 79 0.43 14.90 0.50
C ARG A 79 0.32 14.48 -0.96
N GLN A 80 -0.86 14.01 -1.37
CA GLN A 80 -1.10 13.59 -2.74
C GLN A 80 -0.92 14.74 -3.72
N ALA A 81 -1.37 15.94 -3.37
CA ALA A 81 -1.19 17.11 -4.20
C ALA A 81 0.28 17.50 -4.37
N VAL A 82 1.06 17.50 -3.28
CA VAL A 82 2.51 17.72 -3.37
C VAL A 82 3.17 16.65 -4.25
N LEU A 83 2.78 15.38 -4.12
CA LEU A 83 3.31 14.32 -4.98
C LEU A 83 2.92 14.49 -6.46
N ASN A 84 1.76 15.06 -6.74
CA ASN A 84 1.28 15.28 -8.10
C ASN A 84 2.00 16.41 -8.84
N THR A 85 2.61 17.36 -8.12
CA THR A 85 3.43 18.40 -8.76
C THR A 85 4.77 17.87 -9.27
N LEU A 86 5.20 16.71 -8.78
CA LEU A 86 6.45 16.07 -9.19
C LEU A 86 6.32 15.36 -10.54
N ARG A 87 7.40 15.38 -11.32
CA ARG A 87 7.60 14.48 -12.47
C ARG A 87 7.51 13.01 -12.01
N GLU A 88 7.07 12.13 -12.89
CA GLU A 88 6.83 10.71 -12.57
C GLU A 88 8.05 10.03 -11.93
N GLU A 89 9.24 10.22 -12.50
CA GLU A 89 10.49 9.64 -11.96
C GLU A 89 10.77 10.13 -10.52
N VAL A 90 10.64 11.45 -10.28
CA VAL A 90 10.87 12.06 -8.97
C VAL A 90 9.80 11.61 -7.97
N ARG A 91 8.56 11.43 -8.43
CA ARG A 91 7.45 10.92 -7.63
C ARG A 91 7.67 9.47 -7.20
N HIS A 92 8.14 8.60 -8.09
CA HIS A 92 8.51 7.22 -7.74
C HIS A 92 9.63 7.18 -6.70
N PHE A 93 10.64 8.03 -6.85
CA PHE A 93 11.70 8.17 -5.85
C PHE A 93 11.16 8.71 -4.51
N ALA A 94 10.28 9.72 -4.52
CA ALA A 94 9.64 10.25 -3.33
C ALA A 94 8.86 9.16 -2.58
N LEU A 95 8.04 8.38 -3.28
CA LEU A 95 7.27 7.28 -2.70
C LEU A 95 8.18 6.19 -2.11
N PHE A 96 9.29 5.88 -2.79
CA PHE A 96 10.31 4.98 -2.26
C PHE A 96 10.88 5.51 -0.94
N VAL A 97 11.34 6.77 -0.90
CA VAL A 97 11.87 7.42 0.31
C VAL A 97 10.83 7.43 1.43
N LEU A 98 9.57 7.79 1.13
CA LEU A 98 8.47 7.81 2.08
C LEU A 98 8.05 6.42 2.59
N SER A 99 8.55 5.35 1.97
CA SER A 99 8.40 4.01 2.50
C SER A 99 9.40 3.74 3.65
N PHE A 100 10.51 4.48 3.74
CA PHE A 100 11.53 4.35 4.78
C PHE A 100 11.39 5.38 5.91
N ARG A 101 10.21 5.97 6.06
CA ARG A 101 9.93 6.91 7.15
C ARG A 101 10.05 6.21 8.50
N ASN A 102 10.75 6.86 9.43
CA ASN A 102 10.87 6.42 10.81
C ASN A 102 9.95 7.22 11.73
N HIS A 103 9.87 6.80 13.00
CA HIS A 103 9.08 7.52 14.00
C HIS A 103 9.79 8.78 14.54
N ARG A 104 11.06 9.00 14.18
CA ARG A 104 11.88 10.18 14.51
C ARG A 104 11.73 11.33 13.52
N ARG A 105 10.58 11.42 12.83
CA ARG A 105 10.27 12.50 11.85
C ARG A 105 11.16 12.50 10.60
N GLY A 106 11.97 11.46 10.40
CA GLY A 106 12.93 11.36 9.31
C GLY A 106 12.80 10.07 8.51
N VAL A 107 13.88 9.69 7.85
CA VAL A 107 14.01 8.41 7.14
C VAL A 107 15.16 7.58 7.68
N THR A 108 14.96 6.26 7.72
CA THR A 108 15.99 5.28 8.09
C THR A 108 16.05 4.19 7.00
N PRO A 109 17.20 3.94 6.37
CA PRO A 109 18.48 4.63 6.57
C PRO A 109 18.48 6.06 6.01
N GLY A 110 19.56 6.79 6.23
CA GLY A 110 19.76 8.13 5.66
C GLY A 110 19.75 8.18 4.13
N MET A 111 19.57 9.38 3.57
CA MET A 111 19.31 9.56 2.14
C MET A 111 20.41 9.04 1.22
N ASP A 112 21.69 9.11 1.61
CA ASP A 112 22.78 8.56 0.78
C ASP A 112 22.61 7.07 0.50
N LYS A 113 22.19 6.31 1.50
CA LYS A 113 21.94 4.87 1.37
C LYS A 113 20.65 4.60 0.58
N LEU A 114 19.60 5.39 0.81
CA LEU A 114 18.35 5.29 0.04
C LEU A 114 18.55 5.59 -1.45
N VAL A 115 19.41 6.55 -1.79
CA VAL A 115 19.78 6.86 -3.18
C VAL A 115 20.43 5.65 -3.84
N VAL A 116 21.40 5.02 -3.17
CA VAL A 116 22.07 3.81 -3.69
C VAL A 116 21.09 2.65 -3.83
N TRP A 117 20.23 2.43 -2.84
CA TRP A 117 19.21 1.39 -2.86
C TRP A 117 18.21 1.57 -4.00
N TYR A 118 17.69 2.79 -4.19
CA TYR A 118 16.77 3.08 -5.29
C TYR A 118 17.45 2.93 -6.65
N ALA A 119 18.69 3.40 -6.77
CA ALA A 119 19.48 3.29 -7.99
C ALA A 119 19.72 1.82 -8.36
N ARG A 120 20.11 0.99 -7.38
CA ARG A 120 20.29 -0.46 -7.59
C ARG A 120 19.00 -1.16 -7.95
N LEU A 121 17.90 -0.81 -7.29
CA LEU A 121 16.58 -1.36 -7.64
C LEU A 121 16.22 -1.03 -9.08
N ASN A 122 16.48 0.18 -9.56
CA ASN A 122 16.03 0.66 -10.88
C ASN A 122 17.10 0.64 -11.97
N GLU A 123 18.24 -0.03 -11.73
CA GLU A 123 19.35 -0.12 -12.69
C GLU A 123 19.84 1.26 -13.17
N GLN A 124 19.77 2.25 -12.28
CA GLN A 124 20.20 3.62 -12.53
C GLN A 124 21.55 3.90 -11.86
N ARG A 125 22.26 4.94 -12.32
CA ARG A 125 23.45 5.44 -11.63
C ARG A 125 23.03 6.24 -10.37
N PRO A 126 23.64 6.03 -9.20
CA PRO A 126 23.32 6.77 -7.97
C PRO A 126 23.42 8.30 -8.13
N ALA A 127 24.37 8.78 -8.94
CA ALA A 127 24.53 10.21 -9.24
C ALA A 127 23.31 10.84 -9.92
N ASN A 128 22.59 10.08 -10.76
CA ASN A 128 21.37 10.56 -11.43
C ASN A 128 20.24 10.69 -10.42
N VAL A 129 20.05 9.66 -9.58
CA VAL A 129 19.02 9.65 -8.52
C VAL A 129 19.27 10.75 -7.49
N ARG A 130 20.54 11.02 -7.12
CA ARG A 130 20.91 12.08 -6.16
C ARG A 130 20.39 13.46 -6.58
N ARG A 131 20.27 13.74 -7.88
CA ARG A 131 19.71 15.02 -8.37
C ARG A 131 18.25 15.23 -7.95
N ASN A 132 17.51 14.15 -7.74
CA ASN A 132 16.11 14.21 -7.32
C ASN A 132 15.95 14.67 -5.86
N VAL A 133 16.98 14.51 -5.01
CA VAL A 133 16.94 14.91 -3.59
C VAL A 133 16.65 16.40 -3.44
N LYS A 134 17.32 17.26 -4.21
CA LYS A 134 17.07 18.72 -4.20
C LYS A 134 15.63 19.07 -4.57
N THR A 135 14.97 18.26 -5.39
CA THR A 135 13.57 18.48 -5.76
C THR A 135 12.63 18.10 -4.61
N LEU A 136 12.96 17.05 -3.85
CA LEU A 136 12.20 16.68 -2.65
C LEU A 136 12.32 17.72 -1.53
N GLU A 137 13.49 18.35 -1.40
CA GLU A 137 13.70 19.48 -0.47
C GLU A 137 12.87 20.70 -0.88
N LYS A 138 12.94 21.10 -2.15
CA LYS A 138 12.18 22.24 -2.69
C LYS A 138 10.66 22.08 -2.56
N THR A 139 10.16 20.85 -2.63
CA THR A 139 8.72 20.55 -2.50
C THR A 139 8.28 20.34 -1.05
N GLY A 140 9.20 20.47 -0.08
CA GLY A 140 8.89 20.28 1.35
C GLY A 140 8.59 18.83 1.73
N ILE A 141 8.97 17.86 0.90
CA ILE A 141 8.94 16.43 1.27
C ILE A 141 10.07 16.13 2.24
N LEU A 142 11.24 16.71 1.98
CA LEU A 142 12.40 16.71 2.86
C LEU A 142 12.61 18.10 3.47
N ALA A 143 13.03 18.14 4.73
CA ALA A 143 13.44 19.34 5.45
C ALA A 143 14.95 19.33 5.77
N GLY A 144 15.72 18.51 5.04
CA GLY A 144 17.17 18.34 5.21
C GLY A 144 17.63 16.98 4.67
N SER A 145 18.84 16.58 5.06
CA SER A 145 19.48 15.35 4.56
C SER A 145 18.79 14.06 4.99
N SER A 146 18.07 14.05 6.11
CA SER A 146 17.37 12.87 6.63
C SER A 146 16.02 13.18 7.29
N LEU A 147 15.67 14.46 7.43
CA LEU A 147 14.42 14.90 8.06
C LEU A 147 13.32 15.05 7.00
N LEU A 148 12.12 14.56 7.31
CA LEU A 148 10.95 14.79 6.47
C LEU A 148 10.35 16.16 6.75
N GLY A 149 9.71 16.76 5.76
CA GLY A 149 8.89 17.93 5.97
C GLY A 149 7.67 17.62 6.87
N PRO A 150 7.15 18.60 7.63
CA PRO A 150 6.10 18.39 8.63
C PRO A 150 4.89 17.61 8.13
N LEU A 151 4.47 17.88 6.88
CA LEU A 151 3.33 17.20 6.26
C LEU A 151 3.53 15.69 6.12
N PHE A 152 4.77 15.23 5.94
CA PHE A 152 5.11 13.83 5.68
C PHE A 152 5.55 13.04 6.92
N GLN A 153 5.70 13.71 8.06
CA GLN A 153 6.00 13.09 9.35
C GLN A 153 4.80 12.30 9.89
N PHE A 154 5.07 11.34 10.78
CA PHE A 154 4.01 10.72 11.59
C PHE A 154 3.58 11.72 12.68
N SER A 155 2.30 12.06 12.71
CA SER A 155 1.72 12.94 13.73
C SER A 155 1.59 12.22 15.07
N GLY A 156 1.89 12.91 16.17
CA GLY A 156 1.45 12.51 17.52
C GLY A 156 2.21 11.37 18.20
N ARG A 157 3.33 10.87 17.64
CA ARG A 157 4.14 9.84 18.30
C ARG A 157 5.43 10.40 18.89
N HIS A 158 5.51 10.44 20.22
CA HIS A 158 6.79 10.52 20.92
C HIS A 158 7.40 9.12 20.95
N THR A 159 8.60 8.97 20.40
CA THR A 159 9.27 7.66 20.30
C THR A 159 10.31 7.57 21.41
N LYS A 160 10.30 6.49 22.20
CA LYS A 160 11.30 6.26 23.25
C LYS A 160 12.61 5.76 22.64
N ALA A 161 13.73 6.08 23.27
CA ALA A 161 15.07 5.72 22.79
C ALA A 161 15.24 4.23 22.42
N ARG A 162 14.63 3.32 23.20
CA ARG A 162 14.66 1.86 22.97
C ARG A 162 14.00 1.41 21.67
N GLU A 163 13.01 2.16 21.18
CA GLU A 163 12.27 1.81 19.95
C GLU A 163 13.13 2.02 18.69
N HIS A 164 14.33 2.60 18.82
CA HIS A 164 15.20 2.92 17.69
C HIS A 164 16.20 1.83 17.31
N LEU A 165 16.51 0.89 18.23
CA LEU A 165 17.59 -0.08 18.03
C LEU A 165 17.35 -1.02 16.84
N GLY A 166 16.09 -1.17 16.39
CA GLY A 166 15.70 -2.02 15.27
C GLY A 166 15.42 -1.32 13.94
N GLU A 167 15.47 0.01 13.87
CA GLU A 167 15.01 0.74 12.67
C GLU A 167 15.84 0.42 11.42
N ASP A 168 17.17 0.31 11.55
CA ASP A 168 18.07 -0.03 10.44
C ASP A 168 17.89 -1.47 9.96
N GLY A 169 17.65 -2.40 10.89
CA GLY A 169 17.34 -3.79 10.59
C GLY A 169 16.03 -3.92 9.83
N ALA A 170 14.98 -3.26 10.31
CA ALA A 170 13.67 -3.21 9.66
C ALA A 170 13.74 -2.59 8.27
N ALA A 171 14.49 -1.48 8.12
CA ALA A 171 14.70 -0.85 6.82
C ALA A 171 15.46 -1.77 5.85
N SER A 172 16.51 -2.45 6.31
CA SER A 172 17.28 -3.38 5.47
C SER A 172 16.43 -4.58 5.03
N ALA A 173 15.64 -5.16 5.93
CA ALA A 173 14.70 -6.23 5.61
C ALA A 173 13.64 -5.76 4.58
N LYS A 174 13.10 -4.55 4.75
CA LYS A 174 12.15 -3.95 3.80
C LYS A 174 12.75 -3.80 2.41
N TYR A 175 13.97 -3.29 2.31
CA TYR A 175 14.68 -3.16 1.05
C TYR A 175 14.93 -4.52 0.38
N LEU A 176 15.29 -5.54 1.15
CA LEU A 176 15.48 -6.90 0.64
C LEU A 176 14.17 -7.45 0.04
N VAL A 177 13.05 -7.31 0.76
CA VAL A 177 11.72 -7.71 0.26
C VAL A 177 11.35 -6.98 -1.03
N MET A 178 11.61 -5.67 -1.11
CA MET A 178 11.37 -4.90 -2.35
C MET A 178 12.23 -5.42 -3.52
N SER A 179 13.50 -5.75 -3.25
CA SER A 179 14.44 -6.27 -4.25
C SER A 179 14.00 -7.63 -4.79
N LEU A 180 13.63 -8.56 -3.91
CA LEU A 180 13.13 -9.88 -4.28
C LEU A 180 11.83 -9.77 -5.08
N LYS A 181 10.90 -8.89 -4.68
CA LYS A 181 9.65 -8.64 -5.43
C LYS A 181 9.93 -8.12 -6.84
N LYS A 182 10.94 -7.27 -7.01
CA LYS A 182 11.32 -6.75 -8.33
C LYS A 182 11.92 -7.84 -9.22
N GLN A 183 12.80 -8.68 -8.66
CA GLN A 183 13.36 -9.83 -9.38
C GLN A 183 12.28 -10.84 -9.80
N ALA A 184 11.34 -11.16 -8.91
CA ALA A 184 10.23 -12.07 -9.21
C ALA A 184 9.33 -11.56 -10.35
N LYS A 185 9.08 -10.24 -10.42
CA LYS A 185 8.36 -9.63 -11.54
C LYS A 185 9.14 -9.68 -12.85
N GLY A 186 10.46 -9.51 -12.79
CA GLY A 186 11.33 -9.69 -13.96
C GLY A 186 11.28 -11.11 -14.53
N PHE A 187 11.16 -12.12 -13.65
CA PHE A 187 11.10 -13.53 -14.06
C PHE A 187 9.81 -13.90 -14.81
N GLN A 188 8.70 -13.20 -14.56
CA GLN A 188 7.43 -13.45 -15.26
C GLN A 188 7.41 -12.93 -16.71
N HIS A 189 8.40 -12.12 -17.12
CA HIS A 189 8.53 -11.63 -18.49
C HIS A 189 9.57 -12.39 -19.32
N SER A 190 10.17 -13.47 -18.80
CA SER A 190 10.99 -14.36 -19.63
C SER A 190 10.10 -15.10 -20.64
N PRO A 191 10.28 -14.89 -21.96
CA PRO A 191 9.51 -15.57 -23.00
C PRO A 191 10.04 -16.99 -23.22
N LEU A 192 10.00 -17.85 -22.19
CA LEU A 192 10.34 -19.27 -22.30
C LEU A 192 9.12 -20.15 -22.63
N SER A 193 8.11 -19.56 -23.25
CA SER A 193 7.01 -20.31 -23.86
C SER A 193 6.58 -19.59 -25.14
N GLN A 194 7.50 -19.50 -26.11
CA GLN A 194 7.02 -19.46 -27.48
C GLN A 194 6.24 -20.77 -27.68
N PRO A 195 4.95 -20.72 -28.07
CA PRO A 195 4.24 -21.93 -28.44
C PRO A 195 5.05 -22.56 -29.55
N VAL A 196 5.44 -23.83 -29.37
CA VAL A 196 6.09 -24.64 -30.41
C VAL A 196 5.32 -24.38 -31.69
N GLN A 197 5.95 -23.67 -32.64
CA GLN A 197 5.36 -23.43 -33.93
C GLN A 197 5.00 -24.81 -34.48
N LYS A 198 3.71 -25.10 -34.59
CA LYS A 198 3.24 -26.27 -35.30
C LYS A 198 3.80 -26.12 -36.69
N VAL A 199 4.85 -26.89 -36.98
CA VAL A 199 5.40 -27.05 -38.33
C VAL A 199 4.23 -27.47 -39.18
N SER A 200 3.72 -26.53 -39.97
CA SER A 200 2.70 -26.76 -40.98
C SER A 200 3.28 -27.78 -41.94
N ARG A 201 2.78 -29.01 -41.81
CA ARG A 201 3.12 -30.15 -42.65
C ARG A 201 2.69 -29.79 -44.07
N SER A 202 3.67 -29.37 -44.86
CA SER A 202 3.53 -29.17 -46.30
C SER A 202 2.86 -30.39 -46.91
N GLN A 203 1.85 -30.12 -47.73
CA GLN A 203 1.08 -31.12 -48.46
C GLN A 203 2.03 -31.93 -49.36
N MET A 204 2.31 -33.18 -48.98
CA MET A 204 2.79 -34.18 -49.92
C MET A 204 1.56 -34.90 -50.49
N SER A 205 1.29 -34.68 -51.77
CA SER A 205 0.41 -35.50 -52.57
C SER A 205 1.01 -36.89 -52.72
N VAL A 206 0.39 -37.90 -52.11
CA VAL A 206 0.72 -39.31 -52.36
C VAL A 206 -0.56 -40.07 -52.69
N SER A 207 -0.53 -40.73 -53.84
CA SER A 207 -1.56 -41.59 -54.42
C SER A 207 -2.08 -42.69 -53.49
N PRO A 208 -3.30 -43.19 -53.72
CA PRO A 208 -4.00 -44.07 -52.79
C PRO A 208 -3.77 -45.53 -53.15
N GLN A 209 -3.08 -46.33 -52.33
CA GLN A 209 -3.32 -47.78 -52.28
C GLN A 209 -3.07 -48.39 -50.89
N HIS A 210 -4.08 -49.13 -50.45
CA HIS A 210 -4.08 -50.30 -49.56
C HIS A 210 -4.04 -50.12 -48.03
N ARG A 211 -5.25 -50.29 -47.48
CA ARG A 211 -5.62 -50.98 -46.23
C ARG A 211 -4.47 -51.76 -45.55
N LYS A 212 -4.34 -51.55 -44.23
CA LYS A 212 -4.47 -52.63 -43.22
C LYS A 212 -4.74 -52.06 -41.83
N THR A 213 -5.72 -52.70 -41.22
CA THR A 213 -6.26 -52.63 -39.86
C THR A 213 -5.20 -52.96 -38.79
N LEU A 214 -5.25 -52.32 -37.61
CA LEU A 214 -5.10 -52.96 -36.27
C LEU A 214 -5.10 -51.91 -35.12
N MET A 215 -6.01 -52.15 -34.16
CA MET A 215 -5.89 -52.02 -32.67
C MET A 215 -5.34 -50.71 -32.08
N SER A 216 -6.20 -49.86 -31.50
CA SER A 216 -6.58 -49.84 -30.07
C SER A 216 -5.42 -49.71 -29.08
N GLY A 217 -5.31 -48.54 -28.43
CA GLY A 217 -4.36 -48.31 -27.33
C GLY A 217 -4.64 -47.00 -26.61
N ASN A 218 -5.25 -47.11 -25.43
CA ASN A 218 -5.59 -46.05 -24.48
C ASN A 218 -4.48 -45.02 -24.24
N SER A 219 -4.85 -43.75 -24.13
CA SER A 219 -4.23 -42.87 -23.13
C SER A 219 -5.21 -41.79 -22.66
N ARG A 220 -5.91 -42.11 -21.56
CA ARG A 220 -6.54 -41.15 -20.66
C ARG A 220 -5.43 -40.56 -19.80
N TYR A 221 -5.42 -39.26 -19.56
CA TYR A 221 -5.18 -38.59 -18.27
C TYR A 221 -5.05 -37.08 -18.53
N PHE A 222 -6.21 -36.40 -18.57
CA PHE A 222 -6.29 -34.95 -18.41
C PHE A 222 -7.46 -34.68 -17.47
N HIS A 223 -7.16 -34.57 -16.17
CA HIS A 223 -8.02 -33.90 -15.18
C HIS A 223 -7.20 -33.64 -13.92
N HIS A 224 -6.81 -32.39 -13.66
CA HIS A 224 -6.92 -31.77 -12.33
C HIS A 224 -6.46 -30.31 -12.32
N VAL A 225 -7.33 -29.35 -12.64
CA VAL A 225 -7.26 -27.98 -12.08
C VAL A 225 -8.65 -27.36 -12.07
N GLN A 226 -9.48 -27.65 -11.05
CA GLN A 226 -10.56 -26.75 -10.59
C GLN A 226 -10.98 -27.12 -9.18
N SER A 227 -10.49 -26.39 -8.17
CA SER A 227 -11.20 -26.18 -6.90
C SER A 227 -10.35 -25.30 -5.99
N PHE A 228 -10.62 -23.99 -5.88
CA PHE A 228 -10.37 -23.23 -4.63
C PHE A 228 -10.99 -21.83 -4.63
N LEU A 229 -12.26 -21.67 -5.01
CA LEU A 229 -13.01 -20.43 -4.75
C LEU A 229 -14.51 -20.72 -4.52
N LYS A 230 -14.84 -21.42 -3.43
CA LYS A 230 -16.20 -21.47 -2.84
C LYS A 230 -16.12 -21.70 -1.32
N LYS A 231 -15.92 -20.63 -0.55
CA LYS A 231 -16.19 -20.48 0.89
C LYS A 231 -15.80 -19.03 1.22
N THR A 232 -16.70 -18.07 1.10
CA THR A 232 -17.56 -17.64 2.21
C THR A 232 -18.78 -16.88 1.69
N ARG A 233 -19.95 -17.51 1.77
CA ARG A 233 -21.27 -16.85 1.73
C ARG A 233 -22.11 -17.49 2.85
N GLY A 234 -22.79 -16.65 3.62
CA GLY A 234 -23.60 -17.01 4.80
C GLY A 234 -22.87 -16.62 6.09
N CYS A 235 -23.46 -15.96 7.09
CA CYS A 235 -24.83 -15.56 7.38
C CYS A 235 -24.76 -14.37 8.36
N LEU A 236 -25.81 -13.54 8.37
CA LEU A 236 -26.46 -12.88 9.52
C LEU A 236 -27.00 -11.51 9.10
N MET A 237 -28.29 -11.51 8.74
CA MET A 237 -29.17 -10.35 8.82
C MET A 237 -29.70 -10.22 10.27
N PRO A 238 -29.95 -9.00 10.76
CA PRO A 238 -30.45 -8.75 12.10
C PRO A 238 -31.97 -8.95 12.21
N GLN A 239 -32.42 -9.47 13.35
CA GLN A 239 -33.83 -9.45 13.75
C GLN A 239 -34.23 -8.03 14.17
N VAL A 240 -35.31 -7.56 13.57
CA VAL A 240 -36.08 -6.38 13.99
C VAL A 240 -36.97 -6.83 15.15
N MET A 241 -36.86 -6.19 16.32
CA MET A 241 -37.92 -6.20 17.33
C MET A 241 -38.44 -4.78 17.51
N GLN A 242 -39.76 -4.67 17.32
CA GLN A 242 -40.58 -3.54 17.69
C GLN A 242 -40.84 -3.57 19.20
N ALA A 243 -40.73 -2.41 19.84
CA ALA A 243 -41.53 -1.97 20.98
C ALA A 243 -41.50 -0.44 20.99
#